data_AF-A0A1Y3G7W8-F1
#
_entry.id   AF-A0A1Y3G7W8-F1
#
_cell.length_a   1.000
_cell.length_b   1.000
_cell.length_c   1.000
_cell.angle_alpha   90.00
_cell.angle_beta   90.00
_cell.angle_gamma   90.00
#
_symmetry.space_group_name_H-M   'P 1'
#
loop_
_entity.id
_entity.type
_entity.pdbx_description
1 polymer ?
#
loop_
_entity_poly.entity_id
_entity_poly.type
_entity_poly.pdbx_seq_one_letter_code
_entity_poly.pdbx_strand_id
1 'polypeptide(L)'
;MVSPGADLGQRMKILRKAAGLTQQQVADALGVSRPAIAFWETGREGSARKHIPKLAALFGVEPEIFLTGYVQEDIALTVTPDEYDILRLYRMLDPSRKVSAQKWIERQVRMWRKSEEGL
;
A
#
# COMPACT_ATOMS: atom_id res chain seq x y z
N MET A 1 1.39 -13.42 2.71
CA MET A 1 2.33 -12.28 2.64
C MET A 1 2.46 -11.91 1.18
N VAL A 2 2.04 -10.70 0.80
CA VAL A 2 2.22 -10.19 -0.57
C VAL A 2 3.51 -9.38 -0.56
N SER A 3 4.49 -9.78 -1.36
CA SER A 3 5.80 -9.13 -1.39
C SER A 3 5.73 -7.77 -2.12
N PRO A 4 6.54 -6.76 -1.73
CA PRO A 4 6.51 -5.41 -2.31
C PRO A 4 6.73 -5.36 -3.85
N GLY A 5 7.54 -6.30 -4.35
CA GLY A 5 7.81 -6.49 -5.78
C GLY A 5 6.71 -7.25 -6.54
N ALA A 6 5.76 -7.88 -5.86
CA ALA A 6 4.80 -8.78 -6.51
C ALA A 6 3.71 -8.06 -7.31
N ASP A 7 3.69 -6.71 -7.40
CA ASP A 7 2.57 -6.07 -8.08
C ASP A 7 2.77 -4.68 -8.72
N LEU A 8 3.93 -4.44 -9.34
CA LEU A 8 4.13 -3.23 -10.17
C LEU A 8 3.03 -3.11 -11.26
N GLY A 9 2.64 -4.24 -11.85
CA GLY A 9 1.61 -4.31 -12.88
C GLY A 9 0.23 -3.88 -12.38
N GLN A 10 -0.23 -4.38 -11.25
CA GLN A 10 -1.51 -3.94 -10.70
C GLN A 10 -1.44 -2.50 -10.20
N ARG A 11 -0.32 -2.05 -9.61
CA ARG A 11 -0.15 -0.64 -9.24
C ARG A 11 -0.35 0.26 -10.45
N MET A 12 0.29 -0.08 -11.57
CA MET A 12 0.10 0.61 -12.83
C MET A 12 -1.37 0.62 -13.26
N LYS A 13 -2.05 -0.53 -13.17
CA LYS A 13 -3.48 -0.67 -13.52
C LYS A 13 -4.39 0.17 -12.62
N ILE A 14 -4.11 0.23 -11.32
CA ILE A 14 -4.86 1.03 -10.33
C ILE A 14 -4.68 2.50 -10.64
N LEU A 15 -3.44 2.97 -10.78
CA LEU A 15 -3.13 4.38 -11.05
C LEU A 15 -3.71 4.84 -12.38
N ARG A 16 -3.61 4.02 -13.43
CA ARG A 16 -4.24 4.31 -14.72
C ARG A 16 -5.75 4.49 -14.58
N LYS A 17 -6.43 3.60 -13.85
CA LYS A 17 -7.87 3.69 -13.62
C LYS A 17 -8.24 4.92 -12.79
N ALA A 18 -7.46 5.24 -11.76
CA ALA A 18 -7.66 6.45 -10.95
C ALA A 18 -7.50 7.73 -11.78
N ALA A 19 -6.58 7.74 -12.73
CA ALA A 19 -6.39 8.83 -13.70
C ALA A 19 -7.45 8.85 -14.82
N GLY A 20 -8.42 7.91 -14.84
CA GLY A 20 -9.45 7.84 -15.88
C GLY A 20 -8.92 7.45 -17.27
N LEU A 21 -7.71 6.90 -17.37
CA LEU A 21 -7.05 6.61 -18.64
C LEU A 21 -7.33 5.19 -19.14
N THR A 22 -7.40 5.03 -20.45
CA THR A 22 -7.41 3.73 -21.13
C THR A 22 -5.98 3.22 -21.34
N GLN A 23 -5.82 1.91 -21.57
CA GLN A 23 -4.51 1.35 -21.90
C GLN A 23 -3.93 1.95 -23.19
N GLN A 24 -4.79 2.34 -24.14
CA GLN A 24 -4.36 2.99 -25.38
C GLN A 24 -3.78 4.38 -25.10
N GLN A 25 -4.46 5.20 -24.31
CA GLN A 25 -3.96 6.54 -23.96
C GLN A 25 -2.61 6.50 -23.23
N VAL A 26 -2.40 5.52 -22.35
CA VAL A 26 -1.08 5.32 -21.71
C VAL A 26 -0.04 4.89 -22.75
N ALA A 27 -0.40 4.01 -23.68
CA ALA A 27 0.50 3.57 -24.73
C ALA A 27 0.94 4.73 -25.63
N ASP A 28 -0.01 5.58 -26.04
CA ASP A 28 0.22 6.76 -26.87
C ASP A 28 1.14 7.75 -26.16
N ALA A 29 0.90 8.02 -24.87
CA ALA A 29 1.74 8.91 -24.06
C ALA A 29 3.19 8.41 -23.89
N LEU A 30 3.38 7.08 -23.89
CA LEU A 30 4.70 6.46 -23.72
C LEU A 30 5.42 6.17 -25.04
N GLY A 31 4.73 6.26 -26.18
CA GLY A 31 5.24 5.83 -27.48
C GLY A 31 5.47 4.32 -27.55
N VAL A 32 4.58 3.53 -26.93
CA VAL A 32 4.64 2.06 -26.93
C VAL A 32 3.34 1.46 -27.47
N SER A 33 3.30 0.15 -27.66
CA SER A 33 2.08 -0.53 -28.12
C SER A 33 1.10 -0.77 -26.98
N ARG A 34 -0.21 -0.70 -27.25
CA ARG A 34 -1.26 -1.06 -26.27
C ARG A 34 -1.09 -2.46 -25.67
N PRO A 35 -0.71 -3.50 -26.43
CA PRO A 35 -0.38 -4.81 -25.87
C PRO A 35 0.76 -4.78 -24.85
N ALA A 36 1.76 -3.89 -25.01
CA ALA A 36 2.82 -3.74 -24.01
C ALA A 36 2.26 -3.26 -22.66
N ILE A 37 1.33 -2.30 -22.68
CA ILE A 37 0.62 -1.84 -21.47
C ILE A 37 -0.15 -2.98 -20.82
N ALA A 38 -0.95 -3.73 -21.60
CA ALA A 38 -1.69 -4.87 -21.07
C ALA A 38 -0.76 -5.94 -20.47
N PHE A 39 0.36 -6.21 -21.12
CA PHE A 39 1.38 -7.15 -20.65
C PHE A 39 2.00 -6.70 -19.31
N TRP A 40 2.34 -5.42 -19.18
CA TRP A 40 2.87 -4.86 -17.93
C TRP A 40 1.86 -4.95 -16.78
N GLU A 41 0.59 -4.65 -17.04
CA GLU A 41 -0.49 -4.73 -16.03
C GLU A 41 -0.78 -6.17 -15.54
N THR A 42 -0.31 -7.18 -16.28
CA THR A 42 -0.51 -8.61 -15.93
C THR A 42 0.72 -9.28 -15.32
N GLY A 43 1.80 -8.52 -15.04
CA GLY A 43 2.84 -8.95 -14.09
C GLY A 43 4.13 -9.53 -14.67
N ARG A 44 4.45 -9.30 -15.95
CA ARG A 44 5.78 -9.64 -16.49
C ARG A 44 6.70 -8.40 -16.52
N GLU A 45 7.32 -8.15 -15.38
CA GLU A 45 7.94 -6.88 -14.96
C GLU A 45 9.11 -6.35 -15.81
N GLY A 46 9.80 -7.20 -16.57
CA GLY A 46 11.14 -6.89 -17.08
C GLY A 46 11.24 -5.62 -17.95
N SER A 47 10.20 -5.28 -18.71
CA SER A 47 10.25 -4.18 -19.69
C SER A 47 9.60 -2.87 -19.21
N ALA A 48 8.81 -2.88 -18.13
CA ALA A 48 8.15 -1.68 -17.62
C ALA A 48 9.09 -0.76 -16.85
N ARG A 49 10.14 -1.32 -16.22
CA ARG A 49 11.04 -0.57 -15.32
C ARG A 49 11.67 0.68 -15.95
N LYS A 50 12.08 0.60 -17.22
CA LYS A 50 12.64 1.75 -17.96
C LYS A 50 11.63 2.87 -18.25
N HIS A 51 10.32 2.57 -18.17
CA HIS A 51 9.25 3.53 -18.41
C HIS A 51 8.70 4.14 -17.12
N ILE A 52 9.18 3.71 -15.95
CA ILE A 52 8.69 4.16 -14.65
C ILE A 52 8.71 5.68 -14.49
N PRO A 53 9.80 6.41 -14.82
CA PRO A 53 9.80 7.86 -14.67
C PRO A 53 8.68 8.53 -15.48
N LYS A 54 8.39 8.03 -16.69
CA LYS A 54 7.32 8.55 -17.54
C LYS A 54 5.92 8.17 -17.02
N LEU A 55 5.76 6.94 -16.51
CA LEU A 55 4.51 6.47 -15.91
C LEU A 55 4.19 7.26 -14.65
N ALA A 56 5.18 7.47 -13.78
CA ALA A 56 5.06 8.24 -12.56
C ALA A 56 4.61 9.68 -12.85
N ALA A 57 5.26 10.35 -13.81
CA ALA A 57 4.86 11.66 -14.27
C ALA A 57 3.44 11.69 -14.86
N LEU A 58 3.08 10.69 -15.69
CA LEU A 58 1.75 10.59 -16.30
C LEU A 58 0.64 10.40 -15.25
N PHE A 59 0.92 9.66 -14.17
CA PHE A 59 -0.04 9.41 -13.10
C PHE A 59 0.03 10.42 -11.95
N GLY A 60 0.97 11.36 -11.99
CA GLY A 60 1.16 12.36 -10.93
C GLY A 60 1.63 11.78 -9.61
N VAL A 61 2.45 10.71 -9.63
CA VAL A 61 3.02 10.07 -8.43
C VAL A 61 4.53 10.10 -8.46
N GLU A 62 5.18 9.99 -7.29
CA GLU A 62 6.63 9.84 -7.26
C GLU A 62 7.08 8.48 -7.80
N PRO A 63 8.20 8.41 -8.55
CA PRO A 63 8.73 7.16 -9.09
C PRO A 63 9.00 6.09 -8.02
N GLU A 64 9.42 6.50 -6.82
CA GLU A 64 9.69 5.60 -5.70
C GLU A 64 8.40 4.94 -5.17
N ILE A 65 7.30 5.71 -5.06
CA ILE A 65 5.98 5.19 -4.69
C ILE A 65 5.49 4.20 -5.74
N PHE A 66 5.70 4.51 -7.03
CA PHE A 66 5.34 3.62 -8.14
C PHE A 66 6.10 2.28 -8.08
N LEU A 67 7.41 2.35 -7.80
CA LEU A 67 8.31 1.21 -7.71
C LEU A 67 8.00 0.31 -6.52
N THR A 68 7.89 0.91 -5.33
CA THR A 68 7.87 0.17 -4.06
C THR A 68 6.45 -0.11 -3.57
N GLY A 69 5.47 0.68 -3.99
CA GLY A 69 4.11 0.65 -3.46
C GLY A 69 3.98 1.20 -2.04
N TYR A 70 5.06 1.70 -1.47
CA TYR A 70 5.05 2.38 -0.19
C TYR A 70 4.94 3.88 -0.43
N VAL A 71 3.89 4.48 0.13
CA VAL A 71 3.90 5.92 0.35
C VAL A 71 4.89 6.13 1.48
N GLN A 72 6.05 6.72 1.18
CA GLN A 72 6.97 7.23 2.20
C GLN A 72 6.43 8.56 2.74
N GLU A 73 5.11 8.67 2.91
CA GLU A 73 4.62 9.48 3.99
C GLU A 73 4.96 8.63 5.21
N ASP A 74 5.98 9.07 5.94
CA ASP A 74 5.91 8.93 7.37
C ASP A 74 4.53 9.49 7.74
N ILE A 75 3.51 8.62 7.81
CA ILE A 75 2.37 8.89 8.65
C ILE A 75 3.08 9.01 9.99
N ALA A 76 3.41 10.25 10.37
CA ALA A 76 3.66 10.59 11.74
C ALA A 76 2.37 10.17 12.41
N LEU A 77 2.32 8.91 12.85
CA LEU A 77 1.46 8.50 13.93
C LEU A 77 1.94 9.42 15.04
N THR A 78 1.32 10.60 15.14
CA THR A 78 1.49 11.50 16.27
C THR A 78 0.91 10.72 17.42
N VAL A 79 1.78 9.91 18.01
CA VAL A 79 1.51 9.13 19.19
C VAL A 79 1.17 10.16 20.25
N THR A 80 -0.09 10.16 20.66
CA THR A 80 -0.54 10.96 21.80
C THR A 80 0.27 10.54 23.04
N PRO A 81 0.44 11.42 24.04
CA PRO A 81 1.24 11.09 25.22
C PRO A 81 0.82 9.77 25.91
N ASP A 82 -0.47 9.43 25.88
CA ASP A 82 -1.00 8.18 26.42
C ASP A 82 -0.71 6.96 25.53
N GLU A 83 -0.76 7.09 24.21
CA GLU A 83 -0.35 6.01 23.29
C GLU A 83 1.16 5.70 23.41
N TYR A 84 1.98 6.69 23.78
CA TYR A 84 3.43 6.52 23.91
C TYR A 84 3.78 5.52 25.00
N ASP A 85 3.11 5.59 26.14
CA ASP A 85 3.34 4.69 27.25
C ASP A 85 2.97 3.25 26.90
N ILE A 86 1.85 3.06 26.18
CA ILE A 86 1.43 1.72 25.71
C ILE A 86 2.46 1.16 24.74
N LEU A 87 2.92 1.95 23.77
CA LEU A 87 3.92 1.52 22.78
C LEU A 87 5.26 1.21 23.43
N ARG A 88 5.70 2.03 24.40
CA ARG A 88 6.94 1.82 25.15
C ARG A 88 6.89 0.50 25.92
N LEU A 89 5.83 0.28 26.69
CA LEU A 89 5.66 -0.95 27.47
C LEU A 89 5.56 -2.17 26.55
N TYR A 90 4.81 -2.08 25.46
CA TYR A 90 4.67 -3.17 24.49
C TYR A 90 6.01 -3.56 23.85
N ARG A 91 6.86 -2.59 23.52
CA ARG A 91 8.19 -2.85 22.93
C ARG A 91 9.11 -3.64 23.86
N MET A 92 8.98 -3.44 25.17
CA MET A 92 9.78 -4.13 26.20
C MET A 92 9.35 -5.58 26.45
N LEU A 93 8.20 -6.01 25.93
CA LEU A 93 7.71 -7.38 26.10
C LEU A 93 8.40 -8.38 25.17
N ASP A 94 8.58 -9.60 25.66
CA ASP A 94 8.94 -10.76 24.84
C ASP A 94 7.77 -11.17 23.90
N PRO A 95 8.03 -11.94 22.83
CA PRO A 95 7.02 -12.29 21.84
C PRO A 95 5.76 -12.96 22.41
N SER A 96 5.89 -13.81 23.44
CA SER A 96 4.74 -14.52 24.02
C SER A 96 3.78 -13.58 24.74
N ARG A 97 4.36 -12.58 25.44
CA ARG A 97 3.62 -11.54 26.15
C ARG A 97 2.98 -10.54 25.19
N LYS A 98 3.62 -10.21 24.07
CA LYS A 98 3.04 -9.38 23.00
C LYS A 98 1.76 -9.99 22.45
N VAL A 99 1.79 -11.27 22.10
CA VAL A 99 0.60 -12.00 21.61
C VAL A 99 -0.51 -12.03 22.66
N SER A 100 -0.16 -12.21 23.92
CA SER A 100 -1.13 -12.20 25.02
C SER A 100 -1.78 -10.83 25.21
N ALA A 101 -0.99 -9.76 25.19
CA ALA A 101 -1.48 -8.38 25.25
C ALA A 101 -2.41 -8.06 24.07
N GLN A 102 -2.04 -8.45 22.85
CA GLN A 102 -2.87 -8.26 21.66
C GLN A 102 -4.23 -8.98 21.80
N LYS A 103 -4.23 -10.26 22.18
CA LYS A 103 -5.47 -11.03 22.38
C LYS A 103 -6.38 -10.42 23.45
N TRP A 104 -5.79 -9.87 24.50
CA TRP A 104 -6.54 -9.19 25.55
C TRP A 104 -7.20 -7.91 25.01
N ILE A 105 -6.46 -7.05 24.31
CA ILE A 105 -6.98 -5.83 23.68
C ILE A 105 -8.11 -6.18 22.69
N GLU A 106 -7.90 -7.16 21.80
CA GLU A 106 -8.90 -7.63 20.85
C GLU A 106 -10.20 -8.09 21.53
N ARG A 107 -10.08 -8.74 22.69
CA ARG A 107 -11.24 -9.17 23.48
C ARG A 107 -12.00 -7.97 24.03
N GLN A 108 -11.31 -6.98 24.59
CA GLN A 108 -11.95 -5.76 25.13
C GLN A 108 -12.70 -5.00 24.04
N VAL A 109 -12.07 -4.79 22.87
CA VAL A 109 -12.71 -4.12 21.73
C VAL A 109 -13.96 -4.87 21.27
N ARG A 110 -13.88 -6.20 21.19
CA ARG A 110 -15.03 -7.03 20.81
C ARG A 110 -16.18 -6.94 21.81
N MET A 111 -15.90 -6.91 23.11
CA MET A 111 -16.92 -6.78 24.14
C MET A 111 -17.60 -5.41 24.07
N TRP A 112 -16.82 -4.34 23.92
CA TRP A 112 -17.34 -2.98 23.80
C TRP A 112 -18.24 -2.80 22.56
N ARG A 113 -17.81 -3.27 21.38
CA ARG A 113 -18.63 -3.19 20.16
C ARG A 113 -19.95 -3.94 20.29
N LYS A 114 -19.94 -5.13 20.91
CA LYS A 114 -21.16 -5.90 21.17
C LYS A 114 -22.12 -5.18 22.13
N SER A 115 -21.61 -4.38 23.07
CA SER A 115 -22.47 -3.57 23.94
C SER A 115 -23.01 -2.32 23.25
N GLU A 116 -22.33 -1.78 22.24
CA GLU A 116 -22.83 -0.65 21.44
C GLU A 116 -23.85 -1.08 20.36
N GLU A 117 -23.67 -2.25 19.74
CA GLU A 117 -24.58 -2.79 18.71
C GLU A 117 -25.86 -3.44 19.30
N GLY A 118 -25.95 -3.54 20.63
CA GLY A 118 -27.08 -4.12 21.36
C GLY A 118 -28.12 -3.10 21.87
N LEU A 119 -28.06 -1.85 21.39
CA LEU A 119 -29.03 -0.77 21.59
C LEU A 119 -29.62 -0.34 20.24
#